data_AF-A0A956TGT5-F1
#
_entry.id   AF-A0A956TGT5-F1
#
_cell.length_a   1.000
_cell.length_b   1.000
_cell.length_c   1.000
_cell.angle_alpha   90.00
_cell.angle_beta   90.00
_cell.angle_gamma   90.00
#
_symmetry.space_group_name_H-M   'P 1'
#
loop_
_entity.id
_entity.type
_entity.pdbx_description
1 polymer ?
#
loop_
_entity_poly.entity_id
_entity_poly.type
_entity_poly.pdbx_seq_one_letter_code
_entity_poly.pdbx_strand_id
1 'polypeptide(L)'
;MSIALLTRPVPAVSGGYRYTSRGLVDASMLDNLRQRGIEDPICSVKDPRLDYPELLLLDGFRWESTDNGSRYIREVEENPGCQQVVEFCANHVRKVTTRCGGRFQELTLHPDGTCIEVHR
;
A
#
# COMPACT_ATOMS: atom_id res chain seq x y z
N MET A 1 17.84 26.30 -11.72
CA MET A 1 16.65 26.86 -11.04
C MET A 1 16.11 25.73 -10.20
N SER A 2 16.36 25.73 -8.89
CA SER A 2 16.05 24.57 -8.04
C SER A 2 14.99 24.98 -7.03
N ILE A 3 13.83 24.34 -7.10
CA ILE A 3 12.73 24.53 -6.15
C ILE A 3 13.04 23.67 -4.92
N ALA A 4 13.22 24.31 -3.77
CA ALA A 4 13.23 23.64 -2.48
C ALA A 4 11.80 23.67 -1.92
N LEU A 5 11.18 22.50 -1.75
CA LEU A 5 9.91 22.39 -1.04
C LEU A 5 10.19 22.13 0.44
N LEU A 6 9.98 23.16 1.25
CA LEU A 6 9.90 23.07 2.71
C LEU A 6 8.56 22.40 3.07
N THR A 7 8.57 21.10 3.34
CA THR A 7 7.46 20.48 4.06
C THR A 7 7.74 20.61 5.56
N ARG A 8 6.82 21.26 6.27
CA ARG A 8 6.84 21.29 7.74
C ARG A 8 6.86 19.85 8.24
N PRO A 9 7.74 19.47 9.18
CA PRO A 9 7.60 18.19 9.85
C PRO A 9 6.28 18.20 10.62
N VAL A 10 5.28 17.48 10.12
CA VAL A 10 4.15 17.08 10.94
C VAL A 10 4.75 16.05 11.91
N PRO A 11 4.71 16.28 13.24
CA PRO A 11 5.23 15.32 14.18
C PRO A 11 4.49 14.00 13.98
N ALA A 12 5.20 12.99 13.49
CA ALA A 12 4.72 11.62 13.49
C ALA A 12 4.55 11.24 14.96
N VAL A 13 3.31 11.30 15.45
CA VAL A 13 2.98 10.85 16.78
C VAL A 13 3.31 9.37 16.83
N SER A 14 4.43 9.02 17.48
CA SER A 14 4.72 7.68 17.97
C SER A 14 3.74 7.36 19.12
N GLY A 15 2.45 7.34 18.80
CA GLY A 15 1.41 6.81 19.67
C GLY A 15 1.38 5.32 19.42
N GLY A 16 1.40 4.52 20.49
CA GLY A 16 1.13 3.09 20.39
C GLY A 16 -0.23 2.86 19.74
N TYR A 17 -0.23 2.71 18.42
CA TYR A 17 -1.40 2.32 17.66
C TYR A 17 -1.68 0.87 18.06
N ARG A 18 -2.66 0.69 18.94
CA ARG A 18 -3.38 -0.59 19.00
C ARG A 18 -4.15 -0.69 17.69
N TYR A 19 -3.51 -1.27 16.69
CA TYR A 19 -4.10 -1.51 15.39
C TYR A 19 -5.19 -2.57 15.54
N THR A 20 -6.45 -2.16 15.57
CA THR A 20 -7.55 -3.07 15.29
C THR A 20 -7.40 -3.53 13.84
N SER A 21 -7.33 -4.84 13.61
CA SER A 21 -6.98 -5.55 12.37
C SER A 21 -7.58 -5.04 11.06
N ARG A 22 -8.71 -4.32 11.09
CA ARG A 22 -9.59 -4.02 9.96
C ARG A 22 -8.98 -3.36 8.72
N GLY A 23 -7.71 -2.99 8.69
CA GLY A 23 -7.10 -2.32 7.53
C GLY A 23 -5.59 -2.46 7.47
N LEU A 24 -5.02 -3.52 8.05
CA LEU A 24 -3.59 -3.78 8.04
C LEU A 24 -3.24 -5.00 7.22
N VAL A 25 -2.12 -4.94 6.51
CA VAL A 25 -1.54 -6.13 5.91
C VAL A 25 -0.96 -7.00 7.02
N ASP A 26 -1.14 -8.31 6.92
CA ASP A 26 -0.60 -9.29 7.85
C ASP A 26 0.92 -9.11 7.98
N ALA A 27 1.41 -9.00 9.22
CA ALA A 27 2.81 -8.73 9.51
C ALA A 27 3.76 -9.76 8.86
N SER A 28 3.37 -11.03 8.83
CA SER A 28 4.19 -12.07 8.20
C SER A 28 4.23 -11.93 6.68
N MET A 29 3.18 -11.40 6.04
CA MET A 29 3.23 -11.10 4.60
C MET A 29 4.15 -9.91 4.32
N LEU A 30 4.12 -8.88 5.18
CA LEU A 30 5.05 -7.74 5.08
C LEU A 30 6.50 -8.19 5.26
N ASP A 31 6.78 -9.02 6.26
CA ASP A 31 8.12 -9.54 6.51
C ASP A 31 8.62 -10.41 5.35
N ASN A 32 7.74 -11.26 4.80
CA ASN A 32 8.06 -12.05 3.61
C ASN A 32 8.37 -11.16 2.40
N LEU A 33 7.62 -10.08 2.18
CA LEU A 33 7.90 -9.13 1.10
C LEU A 33 9.26 -8.45 1.28
N ARG A 34 9.60 -8.02 2.49
CA ARG A 34 10.90 -7.41 2.81
C ARG A 34 12.07 -8.36 2.59
N GLN A 35 11.95 -9.60 3.07
CA GLN A 35 12.95 -10.63 2.84
C GLN A 35 13.17 -10.94 1.35
N ARG A 36 12.23 -10.58 0.49
CA ARG A 36 12.25 -10.82 -0.95
C ARG A 36 12.59 -9.56 -1.76
N GLY A 37 12.97 -8.45 -1.13
CA GLY A 37 13.44 -7.24 -1.82
C GLY A 37 12.40 -6.12 -1.98
N ILE A 38 11.20 -6.27 -1.43
CA ILE A 38 10.26 -5.14 -1.27
C ILE A 38 10.52 -4.49 0.08
N GLU A 39 11.43 -3.52 0.14
CA GLU A 39 11.92 -2.92 1.40
C GLU A 39 10.82 -2.15 2.16
N ASP A 40 9.96 -1.41 1.44
CA ASP A 40 8.94 -0.53 2.03
C ASP A 40 7.51 -0.86 1.59
N PRO A 41 6.98 -2.06 1.90
CA PRO A 41 5.63 -2.43 1.51
C PRO A 41 4.59 -1.52 2.19
N ILE A 42 3.47 -1.31 1.52
CA ILE A 42 2.28 -0.66 2.09
C ILE A 42 1.73 -1.53 3.20
N CYS A 43 1.66 -0.95 4.41
CA CYS A 43 1.26 -1.68 5.61
C CYS A 43 -0.26 -1.61 5.84
N SER A 44 -0.94 -0.64 5.22
CA SER A 44 -2.35 -0.35 5.48
C SER A 44 -3.01 0.37 4.32
N VAL A 45 -4.33 0.22 4.17
CA VAL A 45 -5.15 1.12 3.33
C VAL A 45 -5.32 2.54 3.90
N LYS A 46 -4.87 2.77 5.14
CA LYS A 46 -4.79 4.09 5.77
C LYS A 46 -3.35 4.60 5.87
N ASP A 47 -2.43 3.97 5.15
CA ASP A 47 -1.04 4.41 5.09
C ASP A 47 -1.01 5.86 4.53
N PRO A 48 -0.36 6.82 5.21
CA PRO A 48 -0.34 8.23 4.79
C PRO A 48 0.20 8.42 3.37
N ARG A 49 1.01 7.49 2.87
CA ARG A 49 1.52 7.51 1.48
C ARG A 49 0.38 7.43 0.46
N LEU A 50 -0.76 6.84 0.82
CA LEU A 50 -1.94 6.71 -0.04
C LEU A 50 -2.79 7.99 -0.12
N ASP A 51 -2.55 8.99 0.74
CA ASP A 51 -3.29 10.26 0.67
C ASP A 51 -2.76 11.16 -0.45
N TYR A 52 -1.52 10.93 -0.89
CA TYR A 52 -0.88 11.62 -2.01
C TYR A 52 -0.31 10.59 -3.00
N PRO A 53 -1.16 9.89 -3.75
CA PRO A 53 -0.74 8.81 -4.64
C PRO A 53 0.17 9.25 -5.78
N GLU A 54 0.07 10.50 -6.21
CA GLU A 54 0.98 11.12 -7.17
C GLU A 54 2.39 11.35 -6.59
N LEU A 55 2.50 11.41 -5.26
CA LEU A 55 3.76 11.49 -4.52
C LEU A 55 4.23 10.12 -4.03
N LEU A 56 3.54 9.03 -4.38
CA LEU A 56 4.07 7.67 -4.28
C LEU A 56 5.25 7.56 -5.26
N LEU A 57 6.38 8.16 -4.90
CA LEU A 57 7.73 7.70 -5.21
C LEU A 57 7.93 6.35 -4.53
N LEU A 58 7.05 5.41 -4.83
CA LEU A 58 7.19 4.04 -4.43
C LEU A 58 8.28 3.49 -5.31
N ASP A 59 9.51 3.53 -4.79
CA ASP A 59 10.65 2.97 -5.47
C ASP A 59 10.33 1.52 -5.90
N GLY A 60 10.47 1.25 -7.21
CA GLY A 60 10.15 -0.03 -7.81
C GLY A 60 8.67 -0.38 -8.03
N PHE A 61 7.70 0.53 -7.82
CA PHE A 61 6.31 0.29 -8.26
C PHE A 61 6.10 0.78 -9.70
N ARG A 62 5.61 -0.11 -10.57
CA ARG A 62 5.12 0.22 -11.90
C ARG A 62 3.72 0.81 -11.82
N TRP A 63 3.50 1.95 -12.48
CA TRP A 63 2.19 2.57 -12.61
C TRP A 63 1.47 2.15 -13.90
N GLU A 64 0.16 1.94 -13.79
CA GLU A 64 -0.74 1.64 -14.89
C GLU A 64 -2.05 2.44 -14.76
N SER A 65 -2.50 3.01 -15.87
CA SER A 65 -3.87 3.53 -15.99
C SER A 65 -4.82 2.36 -16.21
N THR A 66 -5.99 2.41 -15.58
CA THR A 66 -7.07 1.43 -15.74
C THR A 66 -8.36 2.13 -16.13
N ASP A 67 -9.34 1.40 -16.64
CA ASP A 67 -10.66 1.95 -16.97
C ASP A 67 -11.38 2.54 -15.74
N ASN A 68 -10.99 2.12 -14.54
CA ASN A 68 -11.62 2.50 -13.28
C ASN A 68 -10.72 3.33 -12.36
N GLY A 69 -9.61 3.90 -12.86
CA GLY A 69 -8.68 4.72 -12.08
C GLY A 69 -7.22 4.36 -12.33
N SER A 70 -6.41 4.23 -11.27
CA SER A 70 -4.99 3.91 -11.40
C SER A 70 -4.56 2.74 -10.54
N ARG A 71 -3.53 2.04 -10.98
CA ARG A 71 -2.94 0.90 -10.30
C ARG A 71 -1.43 1.06 -10.22
N TYR A 72 -0.86 0.70 -9.07
CA TYR A 72 0.56 0.66 -8.81
C TYR A 72 0.93 -0.76 -8.41
N ILE A 73 1.94 -1.34 -9.06
CA ILE A 73 2.31 -2.75 -8.91
C ILE A 73 3.79 -2.84 -8.55
N ARG A 74 4.13 -3.53 -7.48
CA ARG A 74 5.51 -3.98 -7.22
C ARG A 74 5.53 -5.48 -7.08
N GLU A 75 6.40 -6.09 -7.83
CA GLU A 75 6.63 -7.52 -7.86
C GLU A 75 8.11 -7.80 -7.61
N VAL A 76 8.38 -8.97 -7.04
CA VAL A 76 9.76 -9.46 -6.91
C VAL A 76 10.08 -10.25 -8.17
N GLU A 77 11.02 -9.77 -9.00
CA GLU A 77 11.38 -10.42 -10.27
C GLU A 77 11.79 -11.89 -10.06
N GLU A 78 12.55 -12.18 -9.01
CA GLU A 78 13.01 -13.53 -8.66
C GLU A 78 11.89 -14.41 -8.05
N ASN A 79 10.76 -13.82 -7.67
CA ASN A 79 9.63 -14.53 -7.08
C ASN A 79 8.30 -13.86 -7.45
N PRO A 80 7.72 -14.18 -8.64
CA PRO A 80 6.46 -13.60 -9.08
C PRO A 80 5.26 -13.96 -8.19
N GLY A 81 5.44 -14.88 -7.22
CA GLY A 81 4.45 -15.15 -6.17
C GLY A 81 4.42 -14.09 -5.06
N CYS A 82 5.38 -13.17 -5.03
CA CYS A 82 5.49 -12.08 -4.05
C CYS A 82 5.31 -10.73 -4.74
N GLN A 83 4.13 -10.14 -4.54
CA GLN A 83 3.76 -8.85 -5.13
C GLN A 83 2.86 -8.05 -4.19
N GLN A 84 2.86 -6.74 -4.38
CA GLN A 84 1.89 -5.83 -3.81
C GLN A 84 1.30 -4.93 -4.89
N VAL A 85 -0.02 -4.81 -4.88
CA VAL A 85 -0.78 -4.00 -5.81
C VAL A 85 -1.59 -2.99 -5.01
N VAL A 86 -1.52 -1.72 -5.41
CA VAL A 86 -2.29 -0.63 -4.83
C VAL A 86 -3.18 -0.05 -5.93
N GLU A 87 -4.48 0.01 -5.68
CA GLU A 87 -5.44 0.56 -6.64
C GLU A 87 -6.15 1.79 -6.06
N PHE A 88 -6.24 2.82 -6.89
CA PHE A 88 -7.05 4.02 -6.64
C PHE A 88 -8.17 4.03 -7.65
N CYS A 89 -9.37 3.65 -7.20
CA CYS A 89 -10.54 3.63 -8.05
C CYS A 89 -11.19 5.03 -8.14
N ALA A 90 -11.84 5.32 -9.28
CA ALA A 90 -12.49 6.59 -9.55
C ALA A 90 -13.60 6.95 -8.55
N ASN A 91 -14.16 5.97 -7.85
CA ASN A 91 -15.13 6.14 -6.78
C ASN A 91 -14.50 6.38 -5.39
N HIS A 92 -13.24 6.83 -5.33
CA HIS A 92 -12.46 7.04 -4.11
C HIS A 92 -12.25 5.78 -3.25
N VAL A 93 -12.48 4.59 -3.83
CA VAL A 93 -12.11 3.32 -3.19
C VAL A 93 -10.60 3.11 -3.33
N ARG A 94 -9.95 2.74 -2.23
CA ARG A 94 -8.54 2.38 -2.18
C ARG A 94 -8.41 0.89 -1.91
N LYS A 95 -7.56 0.21 -2.66
CA LYS A 95 -7.28 -1.21 -2.44
C LYS A 95 -5.80 -1.46 -2.27
N VAL A 96 -5.46 -2.32 -1.32
CA VAL A 96 -4.12 -2.87 -1.16
C VAL A 96 -4.24 -4.39 -1.21
N THR A 97 -3.67 -4.97 -2.25
CA THR A 97 -3.63 -6.41 -2.47
C THR A 97 -2.20 -6.89 -2.29
N THR A 98 -1.99 -7.78 -1.34
CA THR A 98 -0.69 -8.36 -1.03
C THR A 98 -0.73 -9.86 -1.30
N ARG A 99 0.28 -10.37 -2.01
CA ARG A 99 0.50 -11.79 -2.23
C ARG A 99 1.94 -12.11 -1.92
N CYS A 100 2.20 -13.11 -1.09
CA CYS A 100 3.54 -13.67 -0.93
C CYS A 100 3.47 -14.99 -0.17
N GLY A 101 4.37 -15.93 -0.48
CA GLY A 101 4.45 -17.22 0.22
C GLY A 101 3.16 -18.05 0.12
N GLY A 102 2.44 -17.97 -1.00
CA GLY A 102 1.18 -18.69 -1.22
C GLY A 102 -0.04 -18.11 -0.48
N ARG A 103 0.12 -16.98 0.22
CA ARG A 103 -0.98 -16.29 0.92
C ARG A 103 -1.47 -15.11 0.10
N PHE A 104 -2.76 -14.82 0.24
CA PHE A 104 -3.41 -13.65 -0.36
C PHE A 104 -4.11 -12.83 0.72
N GLN A 105 -3.96 -11.51 0.63
CA GLN A 105 -4.75 -10.57 1.41
C GLN A 105 -5.14 -9.37 0.54
N GLU A 106 -6.39 -8.97 0.63
CA GLU A 106 -6.90 -7.74 0.04
C GLU A 106 -7.56 -6.90 1.12
N LEU A 107 -7.19 -5.62 1.14
CA LEU A 107 -7.78 -4.60 1.98
C LEU A 107 -8.44 -3.58 1.08
N THR A 108 -9.71 -3.29 1.30
CA THR A 108 -10.48 -2.30 0.54
C THR A 108 -11.03 -1.25 1.49
N LEU A 109 -10.61 0.00 1.30
CA LEU A 109 -11.14 1.16 2.02
C LEU A 109 -12.11 1.93 1.14
N HIS A 110 -13.36 2.00 1.59
CA HIS A 110 -14.42 2.76 0.95
C HIS A 110 -14.41 4.23 1.41
N PRO A 111 -15.05 5.14 0.65
CA PRO A 111 -15.06 6.58 0.97
C PRO A 111 -15.79 6.92 2.28
N ASP A 112 -16.73 6.06 2.69
CA ASP A 112 -17.47 6.15 3.96
C ASP A 112 -16.61 5.72 5.18
N GLY A 113 -15.35 5.32 4.95
CA GLY A 113 -14.44 4.83 5.98
C GLY A 113 -14.60 3.34 6.29
N THR A 114 -15.54 2.65 5.62
CA THR A 114 -15.70 1.20 5.73
C THR A 114 -14.47 0.52 5.15
N CYS A 115 -13.90 -0.41 5.92
CA CYS A 115 -12.78 -1.21 5.48
C CYS A 115 -13.16 -2.69 5.45
N ILE A 116 -12.96 -3.31 4.29
CA ILE A 116 -13.22 -4.71 4.03
C ILE A 116 -11.88 -5.42 3.88
N GLU A 117 -11.76 -6.57 4.54
CA GLU A 117 -10.57 -7.40 4.53
C GLU A 117 -10.93 -8.80 4.03
N VAL A 118 -10.16 -9.30 3.07
CA VAL A 118 -10.34 -10.62 2.46
C VAL A 118 -9.02 -11.37 2.51
N HIS A 119 -9.03 -12.59 3.03
CA HIS A 119 -7.89 -13.51 3.04
C HIS A 119 -8.21 -14.76 2.24
N ARG A 120 -7.22 -15.29 1.51
CA ARG A 120 -7.31 -16.58 0.82
C ARG A 120 -5.97 -17.31 0.86
#